data_AF-A0A2V1IT01-F1
#
_entry.id   AF-A0A2V1IT01-F1
#
_cell.length_a   1.000
_cell.length_b   1.000
_cell.length_c   1.000
_cell.angle_alpha   90.00
_cell.angle_beta   90.00
_cell.angle_gamma   90.00
#
_symmetry.space_group_name_H-M   'P 1'
#
loop_
_entity.id
_entity.type
_entity.pdbx_description
1 polymer ?
#
loop_
_entity_poly.entity_id
_entity_poly.type
_entity_poly.pdbx_seq_one_letter_code
_entity_poly.pdbx_strand_id
1 'polypeptide(L)'
;LPLPVIKKIKALDLSLNASLDFARNMFLMSFYLRGMSFIDMAFLKKSDLKNGYVTYRRRKTGQQLIIEWTKEMQMILDKYPENATDYLLPIIKNPGTNERCTYRNMGYNINHNLKKIAKMVGVQIPLTLYVARHSWASAAKAKGIPLSVISEGMGHDSEATTQIYLASLDTSVVDRANSLILKSL
;
A
#
# COMPACT_ATOMS: atom_id res chain seq x y z
N LEU A 1 6.25 -4.53 6.92
CA LEU A 1 7.19 -3.59 7.57
C LEU A 1 6.52 -2.96 8.78
N PRO A 2 7.23 -2.88 9.93
CA PRO A 2 6.74 -2.15 11.11
C PRO A 2 6.55 -0.65 10.84
N LEU A 3 5.63 -0.01 11.58
CA LEU A 3 5.33 1.42 11.45
C LEU A 3 6.57 2.33 11.60
N PRO A 4 7.54 2.08 12.50
CA PRO A 4 8.77 2.89 12.55
C PRO A 4 9.54 2.90 11.23
N VAL A 5 9.57 1.78 10.50
CA VAL A 5 10.22 1.71 9.19
C VAL A 5 9.42 2.48 8.13
N ILE A 6 8.09 2.37 8.16
CA ILE A 6 7.21 3.16 7.27
C ILE A 6 7.44 4.67 7.49
N LYS A 7 7.59 5.11 8.74
CA LYS A 7 7.93 6.50 9.08
C LYS A 7 9.29 6.92 8.52
N LYS A 8 10.32 6.07 8.64
CA LYS A 8 11.65 6.32 8.03
C LYS A 8 11.55 6.47 6.52
N ILE A 9 10.83 5.57 5.84
CA ILE A 9 10.60 5.65 4.39
C ILE A 9 9.91 6.97 4.03
N LYS A 10 8.86 7.37 4.75
CA LYS A 10 8.13 8.63 4.53
C LYS A 10 9.03 9.86 4.67
N ALA A 11 9.95 9.85 5.64
CA ALA A 11 10.81 10.99 5.96
C ALA A 11 12.09 11.10 5.11
N LEU A 12 12.37 10.15 4.22
CA LEU A 12 13.54 10.24 3.33
C LEU A 12 13.47 11.50 2.47
N ASP A 13 14.56 12.27 2.44
CA ASP A 13 14.73 13.29 1.42
C ASP A 13 15.10 12.63 0.09
N LEU A 14 14.23 12.84 -0.90
CA LEU A 14 14.36 12.34 -2.27
C LEU A 14 14.17 13.48 -3.28
N SER A 15 14.32 14.72 -2.85
CA SER A 15 14.11 15.94 -3.66
C SER A 15 14.93 15.93 -4.96
N LEU A 16 16.16 15.39 -4.92
CA LEU A 16 17.05 15.28 -6.08
C LEU A 16 16.81 14.02 -6.94
N ASN A 17 15.90 13.13 -6.54
CA ASN A 17 15.69 11.83 -7.18
C ASN A 17 14.21 11.57 -7.45
N ALA A 18 13.66 12.21 -8.48
CA ALA A 18 12.24 12.13 -8.84
C ALA A 18 11.71 10.68 -8.99
N SER A 19 12.50 9.76 -9.56
CA SER A 19 12.12 8.35 -9.72
C SER A 19 12.02 7.60 -8.39
N LEU A 20 12.88 7.91 -7.41
CA LEU A 20 12.78 7.35 -6.06
C LEU A 20 11.61 7.97 -5.31
N ASP A 21 11.45 9.28 -5.40
CA ASP A 21 10.33 10.01 -4.79
C ASP A 21 8.99 9.45 -5.28
N PHE A 22 8.84 9.24 -6.59
CA PHE A 22 7.67 8.62 -7.19
C PHE A 22 7.40 7.22 -6.65
N ALA A 23 8.43 6.36 -6.60
CA ALA A 23 8.30 5.02 -6.07
C ALA A 23 7.89 5.00 -4.60
N ARG A 24 8.49 5.88 -3.76
CA ARG A 24 8.11 6.07 -2.35
C ARG A 24 6.64 6.51 -2.24
N ASN A 25 6.24 7.50 -3.02
CA ASN A 25 4.89 8.05 -2.98
C ASN A 25 3.84 7.02 -3.41
N MET A 26 4.10 6.20 -4.43
CA MET A 26 3.20 5.11 -4.83
C MET A 26 3.11 4.01 -3.76
N PHE A 27 4.22 3.69 -3.10
CA PHE A 27 4.23 2.76 -1.97
C PHE A 27 3.41 3.29 -0.78
N LEU A 28 3.57 4.56 -0.42
CA LEU A 28 2.81 5.20 0.66
C LEU A 28 1.34 5.33 0.32
N MET A 29 1.00 5.70 -0.93
CA MET A 29 -0.38 5.75 -1.41
C MET A 29 -1.05 4.38 -1.29
N SER A 30 -0.37 3.30 -1.70
CA SER A 30 -0.87 1.93 -1.49
C SER A 30 -1.12 1.65 0.01
N PHE A 31 -0.17 2.00 0.89
CA PHE A 31 -0.31 1.81 2.33
C PHE A 31 -1.48 2.60 2.91
N TYR A 32 -1.67 3.86 2.51
CA TYR A 32 -2.78 4.71 2.97
C TYR A 32 -4.13 4.19 2.49
N LEU A 33 -4.20 3.72 1.24
CA LEU A 33 -5.40 3.09 0.65
C LEU A 33 -5.59 1.63 1.13
N ARG A 34 -5.33 1.36 2.42
CA ARG A 34 -5.50 0.05 3.05
C ARG A 34 -4.76 -1.09 2.36
N GLY A 35 -3.63 -0.78 1.73
CA GLY A 35 -2.87 -1.75 0.95
C GLY A 35 -3.43 -2.01 -0.45
N MET A 36 -4.12 -1.08 -1.08
CA MET A 36 -4.67 -1.21 -2.44
C MET A 36 -3.64 -1.80 -3.42
N SER A 37 -4.07 -2.70 -4.31
CA SER A 37 -3.15 -3.37 -5.23
C SER A 37 -2.67 -2.39 -6.29
N PHE A 38 -1.48 -2.62 -6.85
CA PHE A 38 -0.96 -1.72 -7.86
C PHE A 38 -1.82 -1.68 -9.13
N ILE A 39 -2.47 -2.79 -9.50
CA ILE A 39 -3.40 -2.79 -10.64
C ILE A 39 -4.65 -1.97 -10.33
N ASP A 40 -5.20 -2.05 -9.11
CA ASP A 40 -6.35 -1.21 -8.75
C ASP A 40 -5.94 0.28 -8.73
N MET A 41 -4.76 0.61 -8.19
CA MET A 41 -4.21 1.97 -8.21
C MET A 41 -3.98 2.51 -9.63
N ALA A 42 -3.41 1.69 -10.51
CA ALA A 42 -3.07 2.10 -11.88
C ALA A 42 -4.30 2.46 -12.72
N PHE A 43 -5.44 1.86 -12.40
CA PHE A 43 -6.69 2.03 -13.13
C PHE A 43 -7.78 2.74 -12.32
N LEU A 44 -7.42 3.32 -11.18
CA LEU A 44 -8.32 4.14 -10.36
C LEU A 44 -8.64 5.43 -11.13
N LYS A 45 -9.92 5.75 -11.32
CA LYS A 45 -10.34 6.91 -12.12
C LYS A 45 -10.56 8.14 -11.26
N LYS A 46 -10.44 9.33 -11.86
CA LYS A 46 -10.81 10.60 -11.22
C LYS A 46 -12.26 10.57 -10.71
N SER A 47 -13.15 9.93 -11.47
CA SER A 47 -14.57 9.76 -11.11
C SER A 47 -14.81 8.90 -9.85
N ASP A 48 -13.82 8.10 -9.44
CA ASP A 48 -13.92 7.20 -8.28
C ASP A 48 -13.69 7.96 -6.97
N LEU A 49 -13.06 9.14 -7.02
CA LEU A 49 -12.86 10.05 -5.89
C LEU A 49 -13.96 11.12 -5.89
N LYS A 50 -14.91 11.01 -4.95
CA LYS A 50 -16.02 11.98 -4.79
C LYS A 50 -16.36 12.15 -3.32
N ASN A 51 -16.72 13.38 -2.93
CA ASN A 51 -17.21 13.71 -1.59
C ASN A 51 -16.27 13.24 -0.44
N GLY A 52 -14.95 13.27 -0.66
CA GLY A 52 -13.97 12.83 0.33
C GLY A 52 -13.78 11.31 0.44
N TYR A 53 -14.31 10.52 -0.50
CA TYR A 53 -14.13 9.07 -0.53
C TYR A 53 -13.69 8.58 -1.90
N VAL A 54 -12.81 7.58 -1.90
CA VAL A 54 -12.53 6.74 -3.07
C VAL A 54 -13.40 5.50 -3.00
N THR A 55 -14.19 5.28 -4.06
CA THR A 55 -15.01 4.08 -4.22
C THR A 55 -14.55 3.31 -5.44
N TYR A 56 -14.16 2.05 -5.26
CA TYR A 56 -13.68 1.21 -6.36
C TYR A 56 -14.11 -0.24 -6.19
N ARG A 57 -14.06 -1.00 -7.29
CA ARG A 57 -14.28 -2.45 -7.29
C ARG A 57 -12.96 -3.15 -7.45
N ARG A 58 -12.55 -3.92 -6.45
CA ARG A 58 -11.26 -4.63 -6.45
C ARG A 58 -11.22 -5.62 -7.61
N ARG A 59 -10.23 -5.51 -8.50
CA ARG A 59 -10.16 -6.33 -9.73
C ARG A 59 -10.04 -7.83 -9.45
N LYS A 60 -9.38 -8.22 -8.36
CA LYS A 60 -9.16 -9.64 -8.04
C LYS A 60 -10.43 -10.36 -7.58
N THR A 61 -11.29 -9.68 -6.80
CA THR A 61 -12.41 -10.31 -6.09
C THR A 61 -13.76 -9.76 -6.47
N GLY A 62 -13.82 -8.60 -7.13
CA GLY A 62 -15.07 -7.92 -7.45
C GLY A 62 -15.72 -7.24 -6.23
N GLN A 63 -15.10 -7.26 -5.05
CA GLN A 63 -15.63 -6.59 -3.87
C GLN A 63 -15.54 -5.06 -4.02
N GLN A 64 -16.62 -4.37 -3.69
CA GLN A 64 -16.63 -2.91 -3.63
C GLN A 64 -16.02 -2.44 -2.31
N LEU A 65 -15.14 -1.45 -2.40
CA LEU A 65 -14.47 -0.86 -1.26
C LEU A 65 -14.68 0.65 -1.30
N ILE A 66 -14.96 1.21 -0.13
CA ILE A 66 -15.09 2.65 0.10
C ILE A 66 -14.03 3.04 1.12
N ILE A 67 -13.14 3.95 0.71
CA ILE A 67 -12.00 4.39 1.51
C ILE A 67 -12.07 5.90 1.63
N GLU A 68 -12.05 6.40 2.86
CA GLU A 68 -11.94 7.84 3.13
C GLU A 68 -10.63 8.39 2.55
N TRP A 69 -10.73 9.50 1.82
CA TRP A 69 -9.61 10.18 1.19
C TRP A 69 -8.98 11.16 2.17
N THR A 70 -7.78 10.86 2.64
CA THR A 70 -7.13 11.65 3.69
C THR A 70 -6.25 12.75 3.13
N LYS A 71 -5.88 13.71 3.99
CA LYS A 71 -4.94 14.79 3.63
C LYS A 71 -3.60 14.25 3.14
N GLU A 72 -3.11 13.13 3.69
CA GLU A 72 -1.87 12.50 3.26
C GLU A 72 -1.95 11.95 1.83
N MET A 73 -3.11 11.42 1.43
CA MET A 73 -3.33 10.99 0.05
C MET A 73 -3.35 12.19 -0.89
N GLN A 74 -4.07 13.25 -0.51
CA GLN A 74 -4.13 14.48 -1.30
C GLN A 74 -2.74 15.12 -1.45
N MET A 75 -1.96 15.24 -0.38
CA MET A 75 -0.59 15.76 -0.43
C MET A 75 0.31 14.98 -1.38
N ILE A 76 0.12 13.66 -1.53
CA ILE A 76 0.86 12.86 -2.53
C ILE A 76 0.36 13.16 -3.94
N LEU A 77 -0.95 13.25 -4.14
CA LEU A 77 -1.56 13.51 -5.44
C LEU A 77 -1.10 14.89 -5.98
N ASP A 78 -1.10 15.91 -5.12
CA ASP A 78 -0.75 17.29 -5.46
C ASP A 78 0.72 17.48 -5.86
N LYS A 79 1.61 16.51 -5.56
CA LYS A 79 3.01 16.57 -6.01
C LYS A 79 3.17 16.43 -7.52
N TYR A 80 2.12 15.98 -8.21
CA TYR A 80 2.17 15.68 -9.63
C TYR A 80 1.25 16.62 -10.41
N PRO A 81 1.63 16.97 -11.64
CA PRO A 81 0.71 17.69 -12.52
C PRO A 81 -0.53 16.85 -12.77
N GLU A 82 -1.63 17.52 -13.13
CA GLU A 82 -2.86 16.83 -13.47
C GLU A 82 -2.61 15.79 -14.57
N ASN A 83 -3.10 14.58 -14.35
CA ASN A 83 -3.02 13.51 -15.34
C ASN A 83 -3.97 13.83 -16.50
N ALA A 84 -3.46 13.88 -17.73
CA ALA A 84 -4.27 14.14 -18.93
C ALA A 84 -5.28 13.03 -19.26
N THR A 85 -5.13 11.85 -18.65
CA THR A 85 -6.07 10.73 -18.77
C THR A 85 -7.18 10.81 -17.71
N ASP A 86 -8.15 9.90 -17.81
CA ASP A 86 -9.21 9.74 -16.80
C ASP A 86 -8.71 9.12 -15.48
N TYR A 87 -7.46 8.66 -15.41
CA TYR A 87 -6.91 8.01 -14.24
C TYR A 87 -6.50 9.03 -13.16
N LEU A 88 -6.84 8.72 -11.91
CA LEU A 88 -6.56 9.55 -10.75
C LEU A 88 -5.06 9.67 -10.49
N LEU A 89 -4.35 8.55 -10.53
CA LEU A 89 -2.93 8.51 -10.23
C LEU A 89 -2.08 8.62 -11.50
N PRO A 90 -0.90 9.28 -11.46
CA PRO A 90 -0.03 9.49 -12.61
C PRO A 90 0.81 8.24 -12.94
N ILE A 91 0.14 7.09 -13.12
CA ILE A 91 0.74 5.79 -13.49
C ILE A 91 0.63 5.57 -14.99
N ILE A 92 -0.57 5.78 -15.54
CA ILE A 92 -0.86 5.79 -16.99
C ILE A 92 -1.14 7.25 -17.35
N LYS A 93 -0.23 7.88 -18.09
CA LYS A 93 -0.25 9.34 -18.31
C LYS A 93 -0.64 9.77 -19.72
N ASN A 94 -0.52 8.86 -20.68
CA ASN A 94 -0.66 9.17 -22.11
C ASN A 94 -1.87 8.42 -22.68
N PRO A 95 -2.88 9.14 -23.21
CA PRO A 95 -3.97 8.56 -23.96
C PRO A 95 -3.46 7.74 -25.16
N GLY A 96 -4.21 6.72 -25.57
CA GLY A 96 -3.88 5.91 -26.75
C GLY A 96 -2.68 4.96 -26.60
N THR A 97 -2.02 4.94 -25.43
CA THR A 97 -0.96 3.96 -25.15
C THR A 97 -1.54 2.60 -24.80
N ASN A 98 -0.73 1.54 -24.95
CA ASN A 98 -1.08 0.23 -24.42
C ASN A 98 -1.00 0.25 -22.88
N GLU A 99 -2.12 0.55 -22.25
CA GLU A 99 -2.27 0.67 -20.80
C GLU A 99 -1.72 -0.55 -20.04
N ARG A 100 -1.91 -1.76 -20.60
CA ARG A 100 -1.42 -3.01 -20.03
C ARG A 100 0.10 -3.04 -19.97
N CYS A 101 0.77 -2.61 -21.04
CA CYS A 101 2.22 -2.49 -21.09
C CYS A 101 2.71 -1.37 -20.17
N THR A 102 2.06 -0.20 -20.22
CA THR A 102 2.40 0.98 -19.42
C THR A 102 2.37 0.68 -17.92
N TYR A 103 1.29 0.09 -17.40
CA TYR A 103 1.24 -0.22 -15.97
C TYR A 103 2.32 -1.24 -15.59
N ARG A 104 2.57 -2.28 -16.40
CA ARG A 104 3.58 -3.31 -16.08
C ARG A 104 4.96 -2.69 -15.98
N ASN A 105 5.35 -1.90 -16.98
CA ASN A 105 6.64 -1.22 -17.01
C ASN A 105 6.79 -0.27 -15.82
N MET A 106 5.75 0.48 -15.49
CA MET A 106 5.76 1.35 -14.32
C MET A 106 5.92 0.55 -13.01
N GLY A 107 5.24 -0.59 -12.89
CA GLY A 107 5.39 -1.49 -11.74
C GLY A 107 6.80 -2.03 -11.57
N TYR A 108 7.47 -2.41 -12.67
CA TYR A 108 8.88 -2.82 -12.64
C TYR A 108 9.79 -1.68 -12.18
N ASN A 109 9.59 -0.47 -12.73
CA ASN A 109 10.37 0.72 -12.37
C ASN A 109 10.18 1.11 -10.89
N ILE A 110 8.95 1.09 -10.38
CA ILE A 110 8.67 1.35 -8.97
C ILE A 110 9.37 0.33 -8.09
N ASN A 111 9.22 -0.97 -8.37
CA ASN A 111 9.86 -2.01 -7.56
C ASN A 111 11.40 -1.95 -7.62
N HIS A 112 11.98 -1.60 -8.77
CA HIS A 112 13.42 -1.36 -8.89
C HIS A 112 13.89 -0.24 -7.96
N ASN A 113 13.17 0.88 -7.93
CA ASN A 113 13.49 2.03 -7.08
C ASN A 113 13.20 1.75 -5.59
N LEU A 114 12.15 0.98 -5.28
CA LEU A 114 11.88 0.54 -3.90
C LEU A 114 13.01 -0.31 -3.32
N LYS A 115 13.67 -1.14 -4.13
CA LYS A 115 14.88 -1.87 -3.68
C LYS A 115 16.02 -0.92 -3.28
N LYS A 116 16.18 0.23 -3.96
CA LYS A 116 17.17 1.25 -3.59
C LYS A 116 16.76 1.93 -2.28
N ILE A 117 15.50 2.33 -2.16
CA ILE A 117 14.93 2.91 -0.93
C ILE A 117 15.13 1.97 0.26
N ALA A 118 14.91 0.66 0.09
CA ALA A 118 15.14 -0.34 1.12
C ALA A 118 16.56 -0.30 1.68
N LYS A 119 17.57 -0.22 0.80
CA LYS A 119 18.97 -0.08 1.18
C LYS A 119 19.21 1.21 1.98
N MET A 120 18.62 2.33 1.54
CA MET A 120 18.76 3.63 2.23
C MET A 120 18.21 3.61 3.66
N VAL A 121 17.15 2.83 3.93
CA VAL A 121 16.55 2.72 5.27
C VAL A 121 16.99 1.48 6.06
N GLY A 122 17.97 0.73 5.55
CA GLY A 122 18.51 -0.46 6.22
C GLY A 122 17.52 -1.65 6.27
N VAL A 123 16.57 -1.73 5.34
CA VAL A 123 15.63 -2.86 5.24
C VAL A 123 16.28 -3.97 4.43
N GLN A 124 16.43 -5.14 5.05
CA GLN A 124 17.05 -6.32 4.42
C GLN A 124 16.12 -7.09 3.48
N ILE A 125 14.80 -7.01 3.70
CA ILE A 125 13.84 -7.69 2.84
C ILE A 125 13.64 -6.93 1.51
N PRO A 126 13.34 -7.63 0.40
CA PRO A 126 13.00 -6.98 -0.86
C PRO A 126 11.76 -6.09 -0.72
N LEU A 127 11.96 -4.77 -0.74
CA LEU A 127 10.85 -3.82 -0.72
C LEU A 127 10.17 -3.77 -2.09
N THR A 128 8.88 -4.10 -2.11
CA THR A 128 8.02 -4.02 -3.29
C THR A 128 6.70 -3.35 -2.93
N LEU A 129 5.90 -2.96 -3.92
CA LEU A 129 4.55 -2.43 -3.68
C LEU A 129 3.67 -3.40 -2.88
N TYR A 130 3.86 -4.71 -3.05
CA TYR A 130 3.10 -5.70 -2.31
C TYR A 130 3.37 -5.65 -0.79
N VAL A 131 4.57 -5.23 -0.39
CA VAL A 131 4.94 -5.05 1.02
C VAL A 131 4.10 -3.96 1.69
N ALA A 132 3.60 -2.96 0.96
CA ALA A 132 2.72 -1.93 1.52
C ALA A 132 1.44 -2.56 2.11
N ARG A 133 0.81 -3.47 1.36
CA ARG A 133 -0.38 -4.23 1.79
C ARG A 133 -0.11 -5.01 3.07
N HIS A 134 0.96 -5.82 3.07
CA HIS A 134 1.33 -6.59 4.26
C HIS A 134 1.57 -5.67 5.44
N SER A 135 2.31 -4.58 5.25
CA SER A 135 2.63 -3.62 6.31
C SER A 135 1.38 -2.98 6.90
N TRP A 136 0.38 -2.63 6.08
CA TRP A 136 -0.89 -2.09 6.56
C TRP A 136 -1.64 -3.12 7.41
N ALA A 137 -1.80 -4.36 6.91
CA ALA A 137 -2.46 -5.42 7.64
C ALA A 137 -1.77 -5.75 8.97
N SER A 138 -0.43 -5.83 8.98
CA SER A 138 0.35 -6.01 10.21
C SER A 138 0.12 -4.88 11.20
N ALA A 139 0.12 -3.63 10.73
CA ALA A 139 -0.08 -2.46 11.58
C ALA A 139 -1.49 -2.43 12.18
N ALA A 140 -2.51 -2.76 11.39
CA ALA A 140 -3.89 -2.89 11.85
C ALA A 140 -4.03 -3.97 12.94
N LYS A 141 -3.45 -5.16 12.71
CA LYS A 141 -3.44 -6.25 13.71
C LYS A 141 -2.71 -5.83 14.98
N ALA A 142 -1.54 -5.20 14.87
CA ALA A 142 -0.78 -4.72 16.02
C ALA A 142 -1.51 -3.65 16.84
N LYS A 143 -2.50 -2.98 16.24
CA LYS A 143 -3.40 -2.02 16.90
C LYS A 143 -4.66 -2.67 17.49
N GLY A 144 -4.78 -3.99 17.43
CA GLY A 144 -5.92 -4.73 17.98
C GLY A 144 -7.18 -4.68 17.12
N ILE A 145 -7.07 -4.27 15.84
CA ILE A 145 -8.22 -4.27 14.92
C ILE A 145 -8.62 -5.73 14.66
N PRO A 146 -9.92 -6.09 14.79
CA PRO A 146 -10.38 -7.45 14.54
C PRO A 146 -10.03 -7.95 13.13
N LEU A 147 -9.74 -9.24 13.02
CA LEU A 147 -9.35 -9.87 11.75
C LEU A 147 -10.41 -9.68 10.66
N SER A 148 -11.69 -9.81 11.02
CA SER A 148 -12.83 -9.58 10.13
C SER A 148 -12.80 -8.18 9.50
N VAL A 149 -12.58 -7.14 10.33
CA VAL A 149 -12.48 -5.73 9.90
C VAL A 149 -11.25 -5.51 9.01
N ILE A 150 -10.11 -6.14 9.33
CA ILE A 150 -8.91 -6.09 8.47
C ILE A 150 -9.21 -6.75 7.12
N SER A 151 -9.85 -7.92 7.12
CA SER A 151 -10.18 -8.69 5.92
C SER A 151 -11.12 -7.92 4.99
N GLU A 152 -12.18 -7.35 5.55
CA GLU A 152 -13.13 -6.49 4.84
C GLU A 152 -12.43 -5.25 4.27
N GLY A 153 -11.63 -4.56 5.08
CA GLY A 153 -10.89 -3.38 4.66
C GLY A 153 -9.90 -3.61 3.50
N MET A 154 -9.45 -4.85 3.30
CA MET A 154 -8.55 -5.26 2.21
C MET A 154 -9.28 -5.81 0.97
N GLY A 155 -10.59 -6.03 1.07
CA GLY A 155 -11.39 -6.63 0.01
C GLY A 155 -11.12 -8.12 -0.22
N HIS A 156 -10.92 -8.87 0.87
CA HIS A 156 -10.76 -10.33 0.82
C HIS A 156 -12.09 -11.05 1.03
N ASP A 157 -12.37 -12.06 0.20
CA ASP A 157 -13.60 -12.87 0.27
C ASP A 157 -13.65 -13.80 1.49
N SER A 158 -12.53 -13.98 2.19
CA SER A 158 -12.41 -14.86 3.35
C SER A 158 -11.31 -14.40 4.30
N GLU A 159 -11.59 -14.48 5.60
CA GLU A 159 -10.60 -14.25 6.66
C GLU A 159 -9.41 -15.21 6.58
N ALA A 160 -9.57 -16.42 6.01
CA ALA A 160 -8.48 -17.38 5.86
C ALA A 160 -7.32 -16.82 5.01
N THR A 161 -7.66 -16.01 4.00
CA THR A 161 -6.65 -15.28 3.21
C THR A 161 -5.89 -14.30 4.12
N THR A 162 -6.61 -13.55 4.95
CA THR A 162 -6.03 -12.60 5.92
C THR A 162 -5.24 -13.30 7.03
N GLN A 163 -5.62 -14.51 7.45
CA GLN A 163 -4.84 -15.33 8.39
C GLN A 163 -3.50 -15.76 7.80
N ILE A 164 -3.45 -16.24 6.55
CA ILE A 164 -2.18 -16.57 5.88
C ILE A 164 -1.29 -15.33 5.78
N TYR A 165 -1.89 -14.18 5.44
CA TYR A 165 -1.21 -12.89 5.42
C TYR A 165 -0.55 -12.54 6.76
N LEU A 166 -1.26 -12.80 7.85
CA LEU A 166 -0.82 -12.47 9.22
C LEU A 166 0.06 -13.54 9.86
N ALA A 167 -0.10 -14.81 9.52
CA ALA A 167 0.67 -15.94 10.04
C ALA A 167 2.15 -15.85 9.62
N SER A 168 2.42 -15.34 8.41
CA SER A 168 3.79 -15.07 7.93
C SER A 168 4.55 -13.99 8.72
N LEU A 169 3.91 -13.35 9.71
CA LEU A 169 4.46 -12.23 10.49
C LEU A 169 4.66 -12.58 11.98
N ASP A 170 4.21 -13.74 12.45
CA ASP A 170 3.72 -13.86 13.83
C ASP A 170 4.38 -14.93 14.70
N THR A 171 5.69 -15.16 14.59
CA THR A 171 6.41 -15.89 15.66
C THR A 171 6.47 -15.08 16.96
N SER A 172 6.73 -13.77 16.85
CA SER A 172 6.92 -12.89 18.03
C SER A 172 5.67 -12.65 18.91
N VAL A 173 4.45 -12.78 18.37
CA VAL A 173 3.22 -12.64 19.15
C VAL A 173 2.93 -13.90 19.96
N VAL A 174 3.25 -15.07 19.41
CA VAL A 174 3.20 -16.34 20.15
C VAL A 174 4.21 -16.29 21.31
N ASP A 175 5.42 -15.81 21.07
CA ASP A 175 6.44 -15.66 22.12
C ASP A 175 6.01 -14.67 23.23
N ARG A 176 5.34 -13.57 22.85
CA ARG A 176 4.83 -12.59 23.82
C ARG A 176 3.65 -13.13 24.62
N ALA A 177 2.73 -13.86 23.99
CA ALA A 177 1.63 -14.52 24.68
C ALA A 177 2.16 -15.58 25.66
N ASN A 178 3.13 -16.38 25.21
CA ASN A 178 3.82 -17.36 26.05
C ASN A 178 4.50 -16.68 27.25
N SER A 179 5.20 -15.57 27.03
CA SER A 179 5.84 -14.80 28.10
C SER A 179 4.86 -14.23 29.13
N LEU A 180 3.64 -13.86 28.74
CA LEU A 180 2.61 -13.40 29.68
C LEU A 180 2.06 -14.54 30.54
N ILE A 181 1.86 -15.72 29.95
CA ILE A 181 1.44 -16.93 30.67
C ILE A 181 2.52 -17.34 31.66
N LEU A 182 3.78 -17.40 31.24
CA LEU A 182 4.92 -17.77 32.09
C LEU A 182 5.17 -16.79 33.24
N LYS A 183 4.83 -15.50 33.07
CA LYS A 183 4.90 -14.50 34.17
C LYS A 183 3.73 -14.56 35.15
N SER A 184 2.69 -15.30 34.79
CA SER A 184 1.50 -15.52 35.63
C SER A 184 1.58 -16.84 36.39
N LEU A 185 2.67 -17.59 36.24
CA LEU A 185 3.11 -18.70 37.08
C LEU A 185 4.07 -18.16 38.15
#